data_AF-K2E2W4-F1
#
_entry.id   AF-K2E2W4-F1
#
_cell.length_a   1.000
_cell.length_b   1.000
_cell.length_c   1.000
_cell.angle_alpha   90.00
_cell.angle_beta   90.00
_cell.angle_gamma   90.00
#
_symmetry.space_group_name_H-M   'P 1'
#
loop_
_entity.id
_entity.type
_entity.pdbx_description
1 polymer ?
#
loop_
_entity_poly.entity_id
_entity_poly.type
_entity_poly.pdbx_seq_one_letter_code
_entity_poly.pdbx_strand_id
1 'polypeptide(L)'
;MNNNFDDMEIIINRPTAIQERLNLVSSHMYKQYKEYKEAADNTTKMFYRILRDMEEVTESLKENFTARGVPESQIFCQTDADKSVGILSILWHSISFTTRGNTKPQALFRNENTPLFTGRILALSGDFLDASLDIQDQEYPGILTCEIASLYVPADTLTPAILKIKHLGNQEFYLNQVDAPKQFLLKVIEIICGGGIYHEDGFDFEEE
;
A
#
# COMPACT_ATOMS: atom_id res chain seq x y z
N MET A 1 48.72 40.96 -26.53
CA MET A 1 48.39 41.16 -25.09
C MET A 1 47.11 42.00 -25.10
N ASN A 2 45.92 41.59 -24.66
CA ASN A 2 45.47 40.53 -23.77
C ASN A 2 44.08 40.07 -24.24
N ASN A 3 43.92 38.79 -24.59
CA ASN A 3 42.62 38.10 -24.66
C ASN A 3 42.68 36.94 -23.65
N ASN A 4 42.71 37.26 -22.35
CA ASN A 4 42.80 36.22 -21.31
C ASN A 4 42.15 36.63 -19.97
N PHE A 5 41.25 37.61 -19.98
CA PHE A 5 40.55 38.05 -18.76
C PHE A 5 39.04 37.72 -18.74
N ASP A 6 38.42 37.37 -19.88
CA ASP A 6 36.99 37.05 -19.93
C ASP A 6 36.65 35.57 -19.66
N ASP A 7 37.60 34.64 -19.87
CA ASP A 7 37.34 33.22 -19.60
C ASP A 7 37.38 32.86 -18.11
N MET A 8 38.01 33.68 -17.26
CA MET A 8 38.04 33.43 -15.80
C MET A 8 36.75 33.86 -15.09
N GLU A 9 36.05 34.88 -15.57
CA GLU A 9 34.80 35.35 -14.95
C GLU A 9 33.64 34.35 -15.13
N ILE A 10 33.65 33.62 -16.25
CA ILE A 10 32.69 32.54 -16.55
C ILE A 10 32.97 31.29 -15.71
N ILE A 11 34.23 31.07 -15.30
CA ILE A 11 34.62 29.91 -14.47
C ILE A 11 34.33 30.16 -12.99
N ILE A 12 34.45 31.40 -12.51
CA ILE A 12 34.19 31.78 -11.10
C ILE A 12 32.67 31.80 -10.78
N ASN A 13 31.80 31.94 -11.79
CA ASN A 13 30.34 31.90 -11.66
C ASN A 13 29.68 30.52 -11.95
N ARG A 14 30.46 29.46 -12.16
CA ARG A 14 29.94 28.06 -12.25
C ARG A 14 29.72 27.36 -10.89
N PRO A 15 30.51 27.61 -9.83
CA PRO A 15 30.27 27.06 -8.50
C PRO A 15 28.89 27.46 -7.95
N THR A 16 28.38 28.65 -8.30
CA THR A 16 27.07 29.15 -7.83
C THR A 16 25.90 28.39 -8.44
N ALA A 17 25.90 28.16 -9.76
CA ALA A 17 24.82 27.41 -10.42
C ALA A 17 24.75 25.94 -9.98
N ILE A 18 25.91 25.29 -9.75
CA ILE A 18 25.95 23.93 -9.20
C ILE A 18 25.46 23.94 -7.76
N GLN A 19 25.93 24.87 -6.92
CA GLN A 19 25.52 24.98 -5.53
C GLN A 19 24.02 25.29 -5.39
N GLU A 20 23.46 26.16 -6.24
CA GLU A 20 22.03 26.45 -6.29
C GLU A 20 21.22 25.21 -6.65
N ARG A 21 21.65 24.45 -7.66
CA ARG A 21 21.00 23.18 -8.01
C ARG A 21 21.09 22.16 -6.88
N LEU A 22 22.24 22.03 -6.23
CA LEU A 22 22.42 21.15 -5.07
C LEU A 22 21.53 21.56 -3.90
N ASN A 23 21.39 22.86 -3.64
CA ASN A 23 20.50 23.39 -2.60
C ASN A 23 19.03 23.07 -2.92
N LEU A 24 18.61 23.24 -4.18
CA LEU A 24 17.26 22.89 -4.62
C LEU A 24 16.99 21.39 -4.47
N VAL A 25 17.88 20.54 -4.98
CA VAL A 25 17.77 19.08 -4.84
C VAL A 25 17.71 18.67 -3.36
N SER A 26 18.59 19.22 -2.52
CA SER A 26 18.61 18.94 -1.08
C SER A 26 17.31 19.35 -0.41
N SER A 27 16.75 20.52 -0.75
CA SER A 27 15.46 20.98 -0.24
C SER A 27 14.32 20.04 -0.63
N HIS A 28 14.27 19.62 -1.90
CA HIS A 28 13.28 18.66 -2.39
C HIS A 28 13.39 17.30 -1.69
N MET A 29 14.60 16.74 -1.61
CA MET A 29 14.84 15.45 -0.96
C MET A 29 14.52 15.51 0.53
N TYR A 30 14.86 16.60 1.22
CA TYR A 30 14.53 16.77 2.62
C TYR A 30 13.01 16.82 2.86
N LYS A 31 12.27 17.53 2.00
CA LYS A 31 10.80 17.53 2.04
C LYS A 31 10.24 16.13 1.86
N GLN A 32 10.69 15.40 0.83
CA GLN A 32 10.26 14.03 0.56
C GLN A 32 10.58 13.08 1.73
N TYR A 33 11.76 13.22 2.34
CA TYR A 33 12.14 12.44 3.51
C TYR A 33 11.21 12.69 4.70
N LYS A 34 10.88 13.96 4.97
CA LYS A 34 9.96 14.33 6.05
C LYS A 34 8.56 13.75 5.81
N GLU A 35 8.01 13.95 4.61
CA GLU A 35 6.70 13.42 4.23
C GLU A 35 6.68 11.89 4.30
N TYR A 36 7.73 11.22 3.84
CA TYR A 36 7.86 9.76 3.96
C TYR A 36 7.85 9.29 5.42
N LYS A 37 8.61 9.94 6.31
CA LYS A 37 8.64 9.57 7.74
C LYS A 37 7.28 9.72 8.41
N GLU A 38 6.58 10.82 8.12
CA GLU A 38 5.23 11.07 8.65
C GLU A 38 4.21 10.08 8.07
N ALA A 39 4.24 9.84 6.76
CA ALA A 39 3.37 8.87 6.11
C ALA A 39 3.61 7.44 6.60
N ALA A 40 4.86 7.04 6.84
CA ALA A 40 5.20 5.72 7.37
C ALA A 40 4.66 5.52 8.80
N ASP A 41 4.79 6.52 9.67
CA ASP A 41 4.22 6.50 11.02
C ASP A 41 2.69 6.42 11.00
N ASN A 42 2.04 7.24 10.16
CA ASN A 42 0.60 7.18 9.96
C ASN A 42 0.14 5.82 9.43
N THR A 43 0.87 5.25 8.46
CA THR A 43 0.57 3.93 7.88
C THR A 43 0.66 2.84 8.94
N THR A 44 1.68 2.89 9.80
CA THR A 44 1.87 1.91 10.88
C THR A 44 0.71 1.99 11.88
N LYS A 45 0.35 3.21 12.32
CA LYS A 45 -0.78 3.44 13.21
C LYS A 45 -2.10 2.98 12.59
N MET A 46 -2.29 3.24 11.30
CA MET A 46 -3.48 2.83 10.56
C MET A 46 -3.56 1.31 10.44
N PHE A 47 -2.43 0.65 10.17
CA PHE A 47 -2.35 -0.80 10.08
C PHE A 47 -2.66 -1.49 11.41
N TYR A 48 -2.15 -0.98 12.54
CA TYR A 48 -2.52 -1.52 13.85
C TYR A 48 -4.01 -1.41 14.15
N ARG A 49 -4.69 -0.38 13.64
CA ARG A 49 -6.16 -0.30 13.73
C ARG A 49 -6.83 -1.34 12.84
N ILE A 50 -6.33 -1.57 11.62
CA ILE A 50 -6.82 -2.65 10.75
C ILE A 50 -6.69 -4.01 11.44
N LEU A 51 -5.55 -4.31 12.05
CA LEU A 51 -5.34 -5.59 12.76
C LEU A 51 -6.32 -5.78 13.91
N ARG A 52 -6.56 -4.73 14.72
CA ARG A 52 -7.58 -4.77 15.78
C ARG A 52 -8.99 -4.94 15.21
N ASP A 53 -9.33 -4.15 14.20
CA ASP A 53 -10.66 -4.22 13.57
C ASP A 53 -10.86 -5.60 12.89
N MET A 54 -9.79 -6.25 12.42
CA MET A 54 -9.81 -7.61 11.88
C MET A 54 -10.15 -8.65 12.95
N GLU A 55 -9.63 -8.52 14.17
CA GLU A 55 -10.03 -9.38 15.30
C GLU A 55 -11.53 -9.20 15.62
N GLU A 56 -12.01 -7.95 15.71
CA GLU A 56 -13.43 -7.65 15.97
C GLU A 56 -14.36 -8.22 14.88
N VAL A 57 -13.97 -8.08 13.61
CA VAL A 57 -14.72 -8.61 12.46
C VAL A 57 -14.70 -10.14 12.46
N THR A 58 -13.57 -10.77 12.79
CA THR A 58 -13.44 -12.22 12.86
C THR A 58 -14.39 -12.82 13.89
N GLU A 59 -14.45 -12.26 15.09
CA GLU A 59 -15.38 -12.72 16.14
C GLU A 59 -16.84 -12.53 15.71
N SER A 60 -17.16 -11.37 15.12
CA SER A 60 -18.51 -11.11 14.58
C SER A 60 -18.90 -12.11 13.48
N LEU A 61 -17.95 -12.50 12.61
CA LEU A 61 -18.18 -13.50 11.58
C LEU A 61 -18.37 -14.89 12.19
N LYS A 62 -17.54 -15.29 13.15
CA LYS A 62 -17.70 -16.57 13.87
C LYS A 62 -19.09 -16.69 14.48
N GLU A 63 -19.54 -15.69 15.24
CA GLU A 63 -20.89 -15.71 15.83
C GLU A 63 -21.99 -15.91 14.77
N ASN A 64 -21.90 -15.18 13.67
CA ASN A 64 -22.84 -15.27 12.56
C ASN A 64 -22.84 -16.65 11.89
N PHE A 65 -21.66 -17.22 11.63
CA PHE A 65 -21.52 -18.47 10.90
C PHE A 65 -21.80 -19.70 11.78
N THR A 66 -21.41 -19.67 13.06
CA THR A 66 -21.74 -20.72 14.04
C THR A 66 -23.26 -20.82 14.24
N ALA A 67 -23.98 -19.70 14.26
CA ALA A 67 -25.45 -19.70 14.27
C ALA A 67 -26.08 -20.39 13.04
N ARG A 68 -25.30 -20.60 11.97
CA ARG A 68 -25.71 -21.28 10.73
C ARG A 68 -25.09 -22.69 10.59
N GLY A 69 -24.45 -23.20 11.64
CA GLY A 69 -23.86 -24.55 11.67
C GLY A 69 -22.47 -24.67 11.04
N VAL A 70 -21.80 -23.55 10.73
CA VAL A 70 -20.42 -23.57 10.27
C VAL A 70 -19.47 -23.63 11.47
N PRO A 71 -18.46 -24.52 11.49
CA PRO A 71 -17.49 -24.58 12.58
C PRO A 71 -16.65 -23.31 12.70
N GLU A 72 -16.41 -22.84 13.93
CA GLU A 72 -15.56 -21.66 14.19
C GLU A 72 -14.13 -21.80 13.65
N SER A 73 -13.62 -23.03 13.54
CA SER A 73 -12.29 -23.28 12.96
C SER A 73 -12.15 -22.89 11.49
N GLN A 74 -13.26 -22.63 10.80
CA GLN A 74 -13.28 -22.15 9.41
C GLN A 74 -13.11 -20.63 9.30
N ILE A 75 -13.09 -19.91 10.43
CA ILE A 75 -12.99 -18.45 10.45
C ILE A 75 -11.96 -18.06 11.50
N PHE A 76 -10.84 -17.50 11.07
CA PHE A 76 -9.79 -17.10 11.98
C PHE A 76 -8.97 -15.97 11.37
N CYS A 77 -8.27 -15.23 12.23
CA CYS A 77 -7.27 -14.29 11.81
C CYS A 77 -5.95 -14.54 12.54
N GLN A 78 -4.85 -14.20 11.89
CA GLN A 78 -3.50 -14.27 12.46
C GLN A 78 -2.71 -13.03 12.08
N THR A 79 -1.72 -12.70 12.89
CA THR A 79 -0.79 -11.60 12.64
C THR A 79 0.63 -12.14 12.82
N ASP A 80 1.57 -11.68 12.00
CA ASP A 80 2.96 -12.05 12.14
C ASP A 80 3.63 -11.40 13.37
N ALA A 81 4.84 -11.88 13.70
CA ALA A 81 5.53 -11.51 14.94
C ALA A 81 5.88 -10.01 15.01
N ASP A 82 6.16 -9.38 13.87
CA ASP A 82 6.49 -7.96 13.78
C ASP A 82 5.27 -7.05 13.49
N LYS A 83 4.07 -7.65 13.37
CA LYS A 83 2.81 -6.96 13.07
C LYS A 83 2.87 -6.16 11.77
N SER A 84 3.58 -6.68 10.77
CA SER A 84 3.64 -6.14 9.42
C SER A 84 2.68 -6.83 8.45
N VAL A 85 2.11 -7.97 8.86
CA VAL A 85 1.16 -8.79 8.08
C VAL A 85 0.01 -9.25 8.98
N GLY A 86 -1.22 -9.07 8.50
CA GLY A 86 -2.43 -9.65 9.08
C GLY A 86 -3.14 -10.52 8.04
N ILE A 87 -3.56 -11.72 8.43
CA ILE A 87 -4.22 -12.68 7.54
C ILE A 87 -5.59 -12.99 8.12
N LEU A 88 -6.60 -12.89 7.28
CA LEU A 88 -7.99 -13.19 7.59
C LEU A 88 -8.46 -14.35 6.72
N SER A 89 -8.83 -15.45 7.36
CA SER A 89 -9.39 -16.63 6.72
C SER A 89 -10.88 -16.68 6.99
N ILE A 90 -11.68 -16.73 5.92
CA ILE A 90 -13.14 -16.84 5.98
C ILE A 90 -13.56 -17.97 5.04
N LEU A 91 -13.95 -19.11 5.60
CA LEU A 91 -14.31 -20.32 4.84
C LEU A 91 -13.12 -20.75 3.93
N TRP A 92 -13.31 -20.72 2.61
CA TRP A 92 -12.29 -21.05 1.61
C TRP A 92 -11.48 -19.82 1.12
N HIS A 93 -11.76 -18.62 1.61
CA HIS A 93 -11.01 -17.42 1.26
C HIS A 93 -9.92 -17.13 2.29
N SER A 94 -8.75 -16.75 1.80
CA SER A 94 -7.67 -16.16 2.59
C SER A 94 -7.38 -14.76 2.05
N ILE A 95 -7.31 -13.78 2.93
CA ILE A 95 -7.07 -12.38 2.60
C ILE A 95 -5.91 -11.89 3.46
N SER A 96 -4.88 -11.36 2.84
CA SER A 96 -3.72 -10.83 3.54
C SER A 96 -3.66 -9.32 3.44
N PHE A 97 -3.36 -8.67 4.55
CA PHE A 97 -3.11 -7.25 4.66
C PHE A 97 -1.65 -7.03 5.05
N THR A 98 -0.93 -6.13 4.38
CA THR A 98 0.47 -5.89 4.71
C THR A 98 0.93 -4.45 4.49
N THR A 99 1.90 -4.02 5.30
CA THR A 99 2.67 -2.78 5.13
C THR A 99 4.06 -3.03 4.54
N ARG A 100 4.41 -4.28 4.23
CA ARG A 100 5.70 -4.62 3.61
C ARG A 100 5.81 -3.97 2.22
N GLY A 101 7.01 -3.52 1.86
CA GLY A 101 7.29 -2.77 0.64
C GLY A 101 7.35 -1.24 0.79
N ASN A 102 6.96 -0.69 1.95
CA ASN A 102 7.17 0.72 2.29
C ASN A 102 8.63 1.02 2.70
N THR A 103 9.62 0.60 1.90
CA THR A 103 11.05 0.71 2.25
C THR A 103 11.70 2.04 1.85
N LYS A 104 11.02 2.83 1.03
CA LYS A 104 11.50 4.10 0.49
C LYS A 104 10.34 5.07 0.23
N PRO A 105 10.61 6.39 0.09
CA PRO A 105 9.59 7.34 -0.34
C PRO A 105 8.94 6.90 -1.65
N GLN A 106 7.63 6.71 -1.63
CA GLN A 106 6.82 6.36 -2.78
C GLN A 106 5.67 7.36 -2.90
N ALA A 107 5.37 7.75 -4.13
CA ALA A 107 4.26 8.64 -4.42
C ALA A 107 3.18 7.89 -5.20
N LEU A 108 1.93 8.08 -4.78
CA LEU A 108 0.78 7.71 -5.57
C LEU A 108 0.70 8.62 -6.79
N PHE A 109 0.83 8.04 -7.99
CA PHE A 109 0.53 8.73 -9.22
C PHE A 109 -0.98 8.96 -9.35
N ARG A 110 -1.36 10.17 -9.74
CA ARG A 110 -2.75 10.61 -9.88
C ARG A 110 -2.88 11.35 -11.21
N ASN A 111 -3.75 10.88 -12.09
CA ASN A 111 -3.83 11.36 -13.48
C ASN A 111 -4.01 12.89 -13.59
N GLU A 112 -4.87 13.44 -12.73
CA GLU A 112 -5.25 14.86 -12.76
C GLU A 112 -4.77 15.65 -11.53
N ASN A 113 -4.02 15.02 -10.63
CA ASN A 113 -3.59 15.63 -9.38
C ASN A 113 -2.08 15.48 -9.18
N THR A 114 -1.50 16.36 -8.37
CA THR A 114 -0.09 16.25 -7.98
C THR A 114 0.16 14.89 -7.32
N PRO A 115 1.29 14.21 -7.64
CA PRO A 115 1.68 12.99 -6.95
C PRO A 115 1.71 13.21 -5.44
N LEU A 116 1.16 12.25 -4.70
CA LEU A 116 1.04 12.33 -3.26
C LEU A 116 1.98 11.32 -2.61
N PHE A 117 2.91 11.78 -1.78
CA PHE A 117 3.74 10.87 -1.00
C PHE A 117 2.89 10.20 0.08
N THR A 118 2.93 8.86 0.07
CA THR A 118 2.06 8.04 0.91
C THR A 118 2.80 6.78 1.34
N GLY A 119 2.46 6.24 2.49
CA GLY A 119 2.63 4.80 2.70
C GLY A 119 1.47 4.04 2.07
N ARG A 120 1.65 2.73 1.89
CA ARG A 120 0.69 1.85 1.25
C ARG A 120 0.38 0.65 2.15
N ILE A 121 -0.89 0.37 2.35
CA ILE A 121 -1.36 -0.88 2.93
C ILE A 121 -1.97 -1.69 1.79
N LEU A 122 -1.39 -2.85 1.52
CA LEU A 122 -1.84 -3.78 0.50
C LEU A 122 -2.88 -4.72 1.08
N ALA A 123 -3.93 -5.00 0.30
CA ALA A 123 -4.80 -6.15 0.50
C ALA A 123 -4.58 -7.13 -0.67
N LEU A 124 -4.29 -8.38 -0.35
CA LEU A 124 -3.89 -9.43 -1.26
C LEU A 124 -4.82 -10.62 -1.11
N SER A 125 -5.12 -11.28 -2.22
CA SER A 125 -5.81 -12.57 -2.22
C SER A 125 -4.78 -13.67 -1.93
N GLY A 126 -5.06 -14.50 -0.93
CA GLY A 126 -4.18 -15.59 -0.49
C GLY A 126 -3.55 -15.35 0.88
N ASP A 127 -2.81 -16.36 1.35
CA ASP A 127 -2.06 -16.34 2.60
C ASP A 127 -0.64 -15.84 2.36
N PHE A 128 -0.31 -14.67 2.89
CA PHE A 128 1.00 -14.04 2.74
C PHE A 128 2.15 -14.85 3.32
N LEU A 129 1.89 -15.70 4.33
CA LEU A 129 2.92 -16.56 4.92
C LEU A 129 3.16 -17.84 4.10
N ASP A 130 2.38 -18.09 3.05
CA ASP A 130 2.71 -19.12 2.09
C ASP A 130 3.99 -18.75 1.32
N ALA A 131 4.82 -19.75 1.01
CA ALA A 131 6.10 -19.55 0.33
C ALA A 131 5.95 -18.89 -1.05
N SER A 132 4.74 -18.94 -1.63
CA SER A 132 4.39 -18.28 -2.89
C SER A 132 4.26 -16.75 -2.79
N LEU A 133 4.10 -16.20 -1.58
CA LEU A 133 3.84 -14.78 -1.32
C LEU A 133 4.87 -14.12 -0.39
N ASP A 134 5.92 -14.84 0.02
CA ASP A 134 7.03 -14.26 0.79
C ASP A 134 7.77 -13.20 -0.05
N ILE A 135 8.19 -12.11 0.58
CA ILE A 135 8.77 -10.96 -0.15
C ILE A 135 10.28 -10.93 0.03
N GLN A 136 11.00 -11.13 -1.07
CA GLN A 136 12.27 -10.47 -1.32
C GLN A 136 12.06 -9.23 -2.23
N ASP A 137 12.89 -8.19 -2.11
CA ASP A 137 12.73 -6.92 -2.87
C ASP A 137 12.60 -7.10 -4.41
N GLN A 138 13.07 -8.23 -4.96
CA GLN A 138 12.97 -8.56 -6.39
C GLN A 138 11.62 -9.20 -6.78
N GLU A 139 10.86 -9.75 -5.83
CA GLU A 139 9.59 -10.47 -6.06
C GLU A 139 8.35 -9.61 -5.82
N TYR A 140 8.55 -8.35 -5.39
CA TYR A 140 7.46 -7.39 -5.19
C TYR A 140 6.54 -7.21 -6.41
N PRO A 141 6.99 -7.26 -7.68
CA PRO A 141 6.07 -7.25 -8.82
C PRO A 141 5.14 -8.47 -8.88
N GLY A 142 5.61 -9.65 -8.44
CA GLY A 142 4.85 -10.89 -8.41
C GLY A 142 3.68 -10.82 -7.42
N ILE A 143 3.91 -10.28 -6.22
CA ILE A 143 2.85 -10.16 -5.21
C ILE A 143 1.72 -9.19 -5.62
N LEU A 144 2.05 -8.20 -6.46
CA LEU A 144 1.04 -7.27 -6.99
C LEU A 144 0.06 -7.98 -7.94
N THR A 145 0.34 -9.19 -8.44
CA THR A 145 -0.64 -9.97 -9.21
C THR A 145 -1.84 -10.35 -8.34
N CYS A 146 -1.58 -10.72 -7.08
CA CYS A 146 -2.57 -11.05 -6.06
C CYS A 146 -3.24 -9.83 -5.41
N GLU A 147 -2.85 -8.61 -5.78
CA GLU A 147 -3.44 -7.40 -5.21
C GLU A 147 -4.94 -7.27 -5.53
N ILE A 148 -5.72 -7.08 -4.47
CA ILE A 148 -7.16 -6.81 -4.54
C ILE A 148 -7.41 -5.31 -4.50
N ALA A 149 -6.78 -4.65 -3.51
CA ALA A 149 -6.95 -3.23 -3.24
C ALA A 149 -5.74 -2.69 -2.47
N SER A 150 -5.59 -1.37 -2.49
CA SER A 150 -4.58 -0.64 -1.76
C SER A 150 -5.18 0.55 -1.02
N LEU A 151 -4.73 0.77 0.21
CA LEU A 151 -4.99 1.98 0.97
C LEU A 151 -3.71 2.82 1.02
N TYR A 152 -3.75 4.00 0.42
CA TYR A 152 -2.66 4.98 0.42
C TYR A 152 -2.87 5.98 1.55
N VAL A 153 -1.88 6.08 2.45
CA VAL A 153 -1.94 6.87 3.67
C VAL A 153 -0.99 8.06 3.57
N PRO A 154 -1.49 9.30 3.50
CA PRO A 154 -0.64 10.48 3.37
C PRO A 154 0.00 10.91 4.71
N ALA A 155 1.03 11.75 4.58
CA ALA A 155 1.73 12.37 5.72
C ALA A 155 0.83 13.31 6.53
N ASP A 156 0.05 14.14 5.83
CA ASP A 156 -0.92 15.03 6.45
C ASP A 156 -2.18 14.27 6.84
N THR A 157 -2.53 14.28 8.13
CA THR A 157 -3.69 13.60 8.68
C THR A 157 -5.02 14.25 8.33
N LEU A 158 -5.00 15.52 7.88
CA LEU A 158 -6.18 16.20 7.33
C LEU A 158 -6.45 15.79 5.89
N THR A 159 -5.42 15.30 5.18
CA THR A 159 -5.59 14.76 3.83
C THR A 159 -6.21 13.36 3.92
N PRO A 160 -7.32 13.09 3.19
CA PRO A 160 -7.95 11.78 3.20
C PRO A 160 -6.98 10.67 2.76
N ALA A 161 -7.11 9.49 3.36
CA ALA A 161 -6.52 8.28 2.79
C ALA A 161 -7.23 7.95 1.47
N ILE A 162 -6.51 7.32 0.54
CA ILE A 162 -7.05 6.99 -0.78
C ILE A 162 -7.09 5.48 -0.91
N LEU A 163 -8.29 4.91 -1.05
CA LEU A 163 -8.49 3.51 -1.39
C LEU A 163 -8.54 3.37 -2.92
N LYS A 164 -7.73 2.47 -3.49
CA LYS A 164 -7.85 2.01 -4.88
C LYS A 164 -8.19 0.53 -4.91
N ILE A 165 -9.12 0.15 -5.77
CA ILE A 165 -9.52 -1.23 -5.99
C ILE A 165 -9.06 -1.65 -7.39
N LYS A 166 -8.23 -2.70 -7.48
CA LYS A 166 -7.51 -3.06 -8.70
C LYS A 166 -8.45 -3.41 -9.86
N HIS A 167 -9.42 -4.29 -9.62
CA HIS A 167 -10.36 -4.77 -10.63
C HIS A 167 -11.49 -3.78 -10.97
N LEU A 168 -11.62 -2.67 -10.23
CA LEU A 168 -12.55 -1.57 -10.56
C LEU A 168 -11.85 -0.44 -11.32
N GLY A 169 -10.91 -0.79 -12.20
CA GLY A 169 -10.17 0.19 -13.01
C GLY A 169 -9.34 1.18 -12.18
N ASN A 170 -8.90 0.80 -10.97
CA ASN A 170 -8.16 1.65 -10.04
C ASN A 170 -8.90 2.94 -9.63
N GLN A 171 -10.23 2.90 -9.55
CA GLN A 171 -11.03 4.02 -9.05
C GLN A 171 -10.56 4.45 -7.64
N GLU A 172 -10.46 5.77 -7.43
CA GLU A 172 -10.06 6.39 -6.17
C GLU A 172 -11.28 6.63 -5.27
N PHE A 173 -11.23 6.12 -4.04
CA PHE A 173 -12.18 6.40 -2.97
C PHE A 173 -11.47 7.15 -1.84
N TYR A 174 -11.98 8.32 -1.48
CA TYR A 174 -11.38 9.16 -0.44
C TYR A 174 -11.99 8.84 0.92
N LEU A 175 -11.16 8.41 1.85
CA LEU A 175 -11.56 7.97 3.19
C LEU A 175 -10.99 8.91 4.24
N ASN A 176 -11.81 9.30 5.22
CA ASN A 176 -11.29 9.95 6.42
C ASN A 176 -10.33 8.99 7.12
N GLN A 177 -9.13 9.45 7.50
CA GLN A 177 -8.10 8.58 8.10
C GLN A 177 -8.54 7.90 9.42
N VAL A 178 -9.53 8.45 10.12
CA VAL A 178 -10.09 7.85 11.34
C VAL A 178 -10.86 6.57 11.01
N ASP A 179 -11.71 6.61 9.99
CA ASP A 179 -12.60 5.51 9.60
C ASP A 179 -11.99 4.60 8.51
N ALA A 180 -10.92 5.05 7.85
CA ALA A 180 -10.25 4.34 6.78
C ALA A 180 -9.87 2.89 7.12
N PRO A 181 -9.37 2.54 8.33
CA PRO A 181 -9.08 1.15 8.69
C PRO A 181 -10.27 0.21 8.48
N LYS A 182 -11.39 0.55 9.10
CA LYS A 182 -12.61 -0.27 9.10
C LYS A 182 -13.27 -0.29 7.73
N GLN A 183 -13.35 0.85 7.05
CA GLN A 183 -13.92 0.92 5.70
C GLN A 183 -13.09 0.12 4.69
N PHE A 184 -11.77 0.21 4.75
CA PHE A 184 -10.88 -0.55 3.89
C PHE A 184 -11.03 -2.06 4.12
N LEU A 185 -10.96 -2.51 5.37
CA LEU A 185 -11.12 -3.91 5.76
C LEU A 185 -12.46 -4.48 5.27
N LEU A 186 -13.58 -3.81 5.59
CA LEU A 186 -14.91 -4.27 5.21
C LEU A 186 -15.09 -4.28 3.69
N LYS A 187 -14.53 -3.29 2.98
CA LYS A 187 -14.63 -3.24 1.51
C LYS A 187 -13.87 -4.39 0.85
N VAL A 188 -12.69 -4.74 1.36
CA VAL A 188 -11.92 -5.89 0.86
C VAL A 188 -12.66 -7.20 1.10
N ILE A 189 -13.25 -7.38 2.30
CA ILE A 189 -14.07 -8.56 2.60
C ILE A 189 -15.29 -8.63 1.68
N GLU A 190 -15.99 -7.52 1.46
CA GLU A 190 -17.14 -7.43 0.55
C GLU A 190 -16.77 -7.88 -0.87
N ILE A 191 -15.62 -7.42 -1.38
CA ILE A 191 -15.13 -7.77 -2.71
C ILE A 191 -14.85 -9.28 -2.82
N ILE A 192 -14.11 -9.84 -1.87
CA ILE A 192 -13.65 -11.22 -1.96
C ILE A 192 -14.78 -12.21 -1.66
N CYS A 193 -15.56 -11.95 -0.61
CA CYS A 193 -16.62 -12.85 -0.17
C CYS A 193 -17.97 -12.59 -0.88
N GLY A 194 -18.13 -11.45 -1.57
CA GLY A 194 -19.35 -11.12 -2.31
C GLY A 194 -19.42 -11.77 -3.70
N GLY A 195 -18.30 -12.28 -4.22
CA GLY A 195 -18.21 -12.98 -5.49
C GLY A 195 -18.01 -14.49 -5.36
N GLY A 196 -18.18 -15.22 -6.46
CA GLY A 196 -17.73 -16.61 -6.58
C GLY A 196 -16.31 -16.70 -7.16
N ILE A 197 -15.69 -17.88 -7.06
CA ILE A 197 -14.40 -18.18 -7.70
C ILE A 197 -14.69 -18.80 -9.07
N TYR A 198 -14.09 -18.28 -10.14
CA TYR A 198 -14.18 -18.89 -11.47
C TYR A 198 -13.41 -20.21 -11.49
N HIS A 199 -13.90 -21.19 -12.23
CA HIS A 199 -13.08 -22.35 -12.56
C HIS A 199 -11.92 -21.92 -13.46
N GLU A 200 -10.74 -22.49 -13.22
CA GLU A 200 -9.63 -22.36 -14.15
C GLU A 200 -9.98 -23.14 -15.42
N ASP A 201 -10.19 -22.42 -16.52
CA ASP A 201 -10.33 -23.01 -17.85
C ASP A 201 -8.94 -23.08 -18.49
N GLY A 202 -8.47 -24.29 -18.83
CA GLY A 202 -7.11 -24.55 -19.34
C GLY A 202 -6.82 -24.08 -20.77
N PHE A 203 -7.32 -22.91 -21.17
CA PHE A 203 -6.99 -22.30 -22.45
C PHE A 203 -5.99 -21.17 -22.25
N ASP A 204 -4.71 -21.54 -22.17
CA ASP A 204 -3.62 -20.63 -22.49
C ASP A 204 -3.71 -20.29 -23.98
N PHE A 205 -4.30 -19.15 -24.31
CA PHE A 205 -3.97 -18.51 -25.58
C PHE A 205 -2.59 -17.90 -25.40
N GLU A 206 -1.56 -18.65 -25.78
CA GLU A 206 -0.30 -18.04 -26.20
C GLU A 206 -0.64 -17.09 -27.37
N GLU A 207 -0.73 -15.79 -27.09
CA GLU A 207 -0.79 -14.78 -28.14
C GLU A 207 0.62 -14.62 -28.74
N GLU A 208 0.73 -14.99 -30.03
CA GLU A 208 1.87 -14.72 -30.94
C GLU A 208 2.20 -13.24 -31.10
#